data_AF-A0A3E0VWX7-F1
#
_entry.id   AF-A0A3E0VWX7-F1
#
_cell.length_a   1.000
_cell.length_b   1.000
_cell.length_c   1.000
_cell.angle_alpha   90.00
_cell.angle_beta   90.00
_cell.angle_gamma   90.00
#
_symmetry.space_group_name_H-M   'P 1'
#
loop_
_entity.id
_entity.type
_entity.pdbx_description
1 polymer ?
#
loop_
_entity_poly.entity_id
_entity_poly.type
_entity_poly.pdbx_seq_one_letter_code
_entity_poly.pdbx_strand_id
1 'polypeptide(L)'
;MQVLIVLAVLIVIAGLFLAVRAHRHMTETWLLRKGTRAPGQAVTVAPPMSAGLISRLTSTVTIISFTSADGAARSLVPRSGAATFKLSGAGGGVTVLYDGAHPLKEDRIRVGFGSAPERWHRVRIRQAA
;
A
#
# COMPACT_ATOMS: atom_id res chain seq x y z
N MET A 1 -7.00 44.45 -1.27
CA MET A 1 -7.21 43.41 -2.33
C MET A 1 -6.33 42.19 -2.15
N GLN A 2 -5.01 42.34 -1.93
CA GLN A 2 -4.08 41.21 -1.81
C GLN A 2 -4.46 40.18 -0.72
N VAL A 3 -4.95 40.63 0.45
CA VAL A 3 -5.40 39.74 1.55
C VAL A 3 -6.57 38.85 1.15
N LEU A 4 -7.54 39.37 0.39
CA LEU A 4 -8.70 38.59 -0.07
C LEU A 4 -8.30 37.53 -1.10
N ILE A 5 -7.34 37.84 -1.96
CA ILE A 5 -6.79 36.89 -2.94
C ILE A 5 -6.06 35.75 -2.23
N VAL A 6 -5.22 36.07 -1.24
CA VAL A 6 -4.52 35.05 -0.43
C VAL A 6 -5.50 34.15 0.31
N LEU A 7 -6.55 34.72 0.91
CA LEU A 7 -7.60 33.96 1.59
C LEU A 7 -8.34 33.01 0.63
N ALA A 8 -8.70 33.49 -0.57
CA ALA A 8 -9.36 32.66 -1.59
C ALA A 8 -8.48 31.47 -2.01
N VAL A 9 -7.17 31.69 -2.21
CA VAL A 9 -6.22 30.62 -2.54
C VAL A 9 -6.13 29.59 -1.41
N LEU A 10 -6.05 30.03 -0.15
CA LEU A 10 -6.02 29.11 1.00
C LEU A 10 -7.28 28.27 1.11
N ILE A 11 -8.47 28.83 0.84
CA ILE A 11 -9.73 28.09 0.85
C ILE A 11 -9.74 27.02 -0.24
N VAL A 12 -9.30 27.35 -1.45
CA VAL A 12 -9.22 26.38 -2.56
C VAL A 12 -8.26 25.24 -2.21
N ILE A 13 -7.10 25.56 -1.65
CA ILE A 13 -6.13 24.56 -1.20
C ILE A 13 -6.75 23.66 -0.11
N ALA A 14 -7.37 24.25 0.91
CA ALA A 14 -8.02 23.51 1.99
C ALA A 14 -9.12 22.57 1.45
N GLY A 15 -9.94 23.06 0.51
CA GLY A 15 -10.97 22.26 -0.16
C GLY A 15 -10.40 21.06 -0.93
N LEU A 16 -9.30 21.26 -1.67
CA LEU A 16 -8.58 20.18 -2.35
C LEU A 16 -8.06 19.12 -1.37
N PHE A 17 -7.45 19.55 -0.26
CA PHE A 17 -6.97 18.62 0.77
C PHE A 17 -8.10 17.80 1.39
N LEU A 18 -9.23 18.43 1.68
CA LEU A 18 -10.43 17.76 2.22
C LEU A 18 -11.01 16.77 1.20
N ALA A 19 -11.13 17.15 -0.07
CA ALA A 19 -11.62 16.28 -1.13
C ALA A 19 -10.74 15.04 -1.32
N VAL A 20 -9.43 15.21 -1.35
CA VAL A 20 -8.47 14.09 -1.44
C VAL A 20 -8.57 13.18 -0.22
N ARG A 21 -8.70 13.74 0.99
CA ARG A 21 -8.86 12.96 2.23
C ARG A 21 -10.16 12.16 2.21
N ALA A 22 -11.27 12.78 1.82
CA ALA A 22 -12.57 12.13 1.72
C ALA A 22 -12.54 11.00 0.69
N HIS A 23 -11.97 11.24 -0.50
CA HIS A 23 -11.83 10.22 -1.53
C HIS A 23 -11.02 9.00 -1.06
N ARG A 24 -9.93 9.24 -0.33
CA ARG A 24 -9.12 8.16 0.26
C ARG A 24 -9.91 7.33 1.25
N HIS A 25 -10.65 7.98 2.15
CA HIS A 25 -11.46 7.29 3.16
C HIS A 25 -12.60 6.47 2.53
N MET A 26 -13.28 7.03 1.53
CA MET A 26 -14.32 6.33 0.78
C MET A 26 -13.77 5.10 0.06
N THR A 27 -12.61 5.25 -0.59
CA THR A 27 -11.94 4.14 -1.29
C THR A 27 -11.56 3.03 -0.33
N GLU A 28 -11.02 3.37 0.84
CA GLU A 28 -10.65 2.40 1.87
C GLU A 28 -11.88 1.66 2.42
N THR A 29 -12.94 2.39 2.75
CA THR A 29 -14.19 1.79 3.25
C THR A 29 -14.82 0.86 2.20
N TRP A 30 -14.84 1.30 0.94
CA TRP A 30 -15.32 0.49 -0.18
C TRP A 30 -14.47 -0.78 -0.34
N LEU A 31 -13.15 -0.65 -0.28
CA LEU A 31 -12.23 -1.77 -0.43
C LEU A 31 -12.40 -2.80 0.70
N LEU A 32 -12.60 -2.36 1.94
CA LEU A 32 -12.85 -3.26 3.08
C LEU A 32 -14.15 -4.06 2.95
N ARG A 33 -15.18 -3.47 2.32
CA ARG A 33 -16.50 -4.10 2.15
C ARG A 33 -16.62 -4.94 0.87
N LYS A 34 -16.04 -4.48 -0.24
CA LYS A 34 -16.23 -5.05 -1.59
C LYS A 34 -14.95 -5.54 -2.25
N GLY A 35 -13.79 -5.32 -1.63
CA GLY A 35 -12.51 -5.74 -2.19
C GLY A 35 -12.39 -7.25 -2.27
N THR A 36 -11.68 -7.70 -3.29
CA THR A 36 -11.30 -9.10 -3.47
C THR A 36 -10.17 -9.46 -2.53
N ARG A 37 -10.29 -10.60 -1.84
CA ARG A 37 -9.27 -11.11 -0.93
C ARG A 37 -8.53 -12.25 -1.63
N ALA A 38 -7.21 -12.16 -1.65
CA ALA A 38 -6.35 -13.22 -2.14
C ALA A 38 -5.33 -13.60 -1.05
N PRO A 39 -5.07 -14.90 -0.85
CA PRO A 39 -3.95 -15.32 -0.03
C PRO A 39 -2.63 -14.93 -0.73
N GLY A 40 -1.64 -14.58 0.07
CA GLY A 40 -0.29 -14.27 -0.39
C GLY A 40 0.75 -14.70 0.62
N GLN A 41 2.00 -14.54 0.23
CA GLN A 41 3.16 -14.82 1.05
C GLN A 41 4.04 -13.58 1.12
N ALA A 42 4.49 -13.24 2.31
CA ALA A 42 5.43 -12.18 2.56
C ALA A 42 6.79 -12.76 2.94
N VAL A 43 7.82 -12.34 2.22
CA VAL A 43 9.20 -12.76 2.41
C VAL A 43 10.05 -11.51 2.65
N THR A 44 10.82 -11.53 3.73
CA THR A 44 11.84 -10.50 3.96
C THR A 44 13.06 -10.82 3.11
N VAL A 45 13.39 -9.92 2.18
CA VAL A 45 14.57 -10.04 1.32
C VAL A 45 15.59 -8.99 1.74
N ALA A 46 16.85 -9.41 1.80
CA ALA A 46 17.95 -8.48 1.97
C ALA A 46 17.98 -7.50 0.77
N PRO A 47 18.34 -6.22 0.99
CA PRO A 47 18.40 -5.26 -0.10
C PRO A 47 19.40 -5.75 -1.18
N PRO A 48 19.13 -5.49 -2.48
CA PRO A 48 20.04 -5.90 -3.55
C PRO A 48 21.43 -5.30 -3.31
N MET A 49 22.49 -6.02 -3.70
CA MET A 49 23.88 -5.56 -3.48
C MET A 49 24.17 -4.21 -4.14
N SER A 50 23.39 -3.79 -5.15
CA SER A 50 23.46 -2.47 -5.78
C SER A 50 22.87 -1.32 -4.94
N ALA A 51 22.20 -1.61 -3.83
CA ALA A 51 21.72 -0.59 -2.90
C ALA A 51 22.91 -0.02 -2.11
N GLY A 52 23.01 1.32 -2.05
CA GLY A 52 24.09 2.03 -1.36
C GLY A 52 24.26 1.61 0.11
N LEU A 53 25.44 1.86 0.68
CA LEU A 53 25.86 1.44 2.04
C LEU A 53 24.83 1.73 3.14
N ILE A 54 24.13 2.86 3.06
CA ILE A 54 23.09 3.26 4.04
C ILE A 54 21.85 2.35 3.96
N SER A 55 21.48 1.89 2.74
CA SER A 55 20.38 0.94 2.52
C SER A 55 20.71 -0.46 3.01
N ARG A 56 22.00 -0.85 3.03
CA ARG A 56 22.47 -2.16 3.48
C ARG A 56 22.35 -2.36 5.00
N LEU A 57 22.49 -1.28 5.78
CA LEU A 57 22.49 -1.34 7.24
C LEU A 57 21.08 -1.34 7.87
N THR A 58 20.04 -0.92 7.15
CA THR A 58 18.75 -0.56 7.77
C THR A 58 17.50 -1.12 7.09
N SER A 59 17.58 -1.66 5.87
CA SER A 59 16.37 -1.91 5.07
C SER A 59 16.27 -3.33 4.54
N THR A 60 15.86 -4.25 5.42
CA THR A 60 15.20 -5.47 4.98
C THR A 60 13.88 -5.10 4.26
N VAL A 61 13.74 -5.49 2.99
CA VAL A 61 12.53 -5.19 2.20
C VAL A 61 11.60 -6.39 2.28
N THR A 62 10.37 -6.18 2.75
CA THR A 62 9.35 -7.23 2.71
C THR A 62 8.68 -7.25 1.35
N ILE A 63 8.92 -8.29 0.57
CA ILE A 63 8.24 -8.54 -0.70
C ILE A 63 7.03 -9.41 -0.42
N ILE A 64 5.86 -8.98 -0.90
CA ILE A 64 4.61 -9.73 -0.78
C ILE A 64 4.22 -10.25 -2.15
N SER A 65 4.20 -11.57 -2.31
CA SER A 65 3.76 -12.24 -3.53
C SER A 65 2.34 -12.75 -3.35
N PHE A 66 1.49 -12.56 -4.35
CA PHE A 66 0.14 -13.13 -4.37
C PHE A 66 -0.30 -13.42 -5.80
N THR A 67 -1.23 -14.35 -5.95
CA THR A 67 -1.89 -14.63 -7.23
C THR A 67 -3.23 -13.92 -7.23
N SER A 68 -3.44 -13.01 -8.19
CA SER A 68 -4.73 -12.36 -8.35
C SER A 68 -5.76 -13.30 -8.99
N ALA A 69 -7.04 -12.93 -8.89
CA ALA A 69 -8.17 -13.71 -9.42
C ALA A 69 -8.12 -13.96 -10.93
N ASP A 70 -7.35 -13.18 -11.68
CA ASP A 70 -7.04 -13.40 -13.11
C ASP A 70 -5.94 -14.46 -13.33
N GLY A 71 -5.40 -15.06 -12.27
CA GLY A 71 -4.32 -16.05 -12.32
C GLY A 71 -2.92 -15.44 -12.42
N ALA A 72 -2.78 -14.11 -12.48
CA ALA A 72 -1.47 -13.47 -12.60
C ALA A 72 -0.74 -13.43 -11.24
N ALA A 73 0.53 -13.85 -11.23
CA ALA A 73 1.41 -13.69 -10.08
C ALA A 73 1.90 -12.24 -9.98
N ARG A 74 1.71 -11.60 -8.84
CA ARG A 74 2.06 -10.19 -8.61
C ARG A 74 2.90 -10.05 -7.36
N SER A 75 3.79 -9.06 -7.38
CA SER A 75 4.65 -8.71 -6.26
C SER A 75 4.34 -7.30 -5.77
N LEU A 76 4.29 -7.14 -4.45
CA LEU A 76 4.00 -5.90 -3.75
C LEU A 76 5.14 -5.56 -2.79
N VAL A 77 5.35 -4.26 -2.56
CA VAL A 77 6.33 -3.73 -1.60
C VAL A 77 5.67 -2.69 -0.69
N PRO A 78 6.16 -2.46 0.53
CA PRO A 78 5.61 -1.46 1.44
C PRO A 78 5.79 -0.05 0.85
N ARG A 79 4.81 0.83 1.02
CA ARG A 79 4.96 2.26 0.66
C ARG A 79 5.86 2.95 1.69
N SER A 80 6.77 3.83 1.26
CA SER A 80 7.73 4.54 2.13
C SER A 80 7.02 5.16 3.35
N GLY A 81 7.50 4.86 4.55
CA GLY A 81 6.84 5.19 5.83
C GLY A 81 6.24 3.97 6.55
N ALA A 82 5.90 2.90 5.82
CA ALA A 82 5.67 1.56 6.36
C ALA A 82 7.00 0.79 6.44
N ALA A 83 8.04 1.43 6.99
CA ALA A 83 9.35 0.83 7.17
C ALA A 83 9.19 -0.46 7.98
N THR A 84 9.68 -1.56 7.39
CA THR A 84 9.70 -2.91 7.94
C THR A 84 8.33 -3.39 8.47
N PHE A 85 7.58 -4.08 7.61
CA PHE A 85 6.57 -5.00 8.11
C PHE A 85 7.24 -5.98 9.07
N LYS A 86 7.00 -5.82 10.38
CA LYS A 86 7.42 -6.81 11.37
C LYS A 86 6.59 -8.06 11.11
N LEU A 87 7.16 -8.98 10.33
CA LEU A 87 6.59 -10.29 9.99
C LEU A 87 6.45 -11.23 11.21
N SER A 88 6.81 -10.74 12.41
CA SER A 88 6.60 -11.42 13.67
C SER A 88 5.10 -11.53 13.96
N GLY A 89 4.49 -12.63 13.53
CA GLY A 89 3.12 -12.99 13.92
C GLY A 89 2.42 -13.99 13.01
N ALA A 90 2.74 -14.04 11.71
CA ALA A 90 1.95 -14.82 10.74
C ALA A 90 2.73 -15.91 9.96
N GLY A 91 3.99 -16.18 10.31
CA GLY A 91 4.79 -17.19 9.60
C GLY A 91 5.00 -16.89 8.10
N GLY A 92 4.83 -15.63 7.68
CA GLY A 92 4.88 -15.22 6.27
C GLY A 92 3.54 -15.28 5.53
N GLY A 93 2.47 -15.78 6.13
CA GLY A 93 1.13 -15.75 5.53
C GLY A 93 0.52 -14.34 5.53
N VAL A 94 0.01 -13.89 4.40
CA VAL A 94 -0.67 -12.59 4.28
C VAL A 94 -1.97 -12.70 3.50
N THR A 95 -2.87 -11.75 3.74
CA THR A 95 -4.07 -11.54 2.94
C THR A 95 -3.92 -10.23 2.18
N VAL A 96 -4.05 -10.30 0.86
CA VAL A 96 -4.06 -9.13 -0.03
C VAL A 96 -5.50 -8.77 -0.33
N LEU A 97 -5.85 -7.52 -0.10
CA LEU A 97 -7.15 -6.95 -0.41
C LEU A 97 -7.00 -5.95 -1.55
N TYR A 98 -7.70 -6.19 -2.65
CA TYR A 98 -7.57 -5.36 -3.84
C TYR A 98 -8.90 -5.17 -4.59
N ASP A 99 -8.96 -4.17 -5.46
CA ASP A 99 -10.07 -3.99 -6.38
C ASP A 99 -9.93 -4.94 -7.59
N GLY A 100 -10.82 -5.93 -7.71
CA GLY A 100 -10.81 -6.90 -8.81
C GLY A 100 -10.93 -6.27 -10.20
N ALA A 101 -11.63 -5.14 -10.35
CA ALA A 101 -11.75 -4.43 -11.62
C ALA A 101 -10.50 -3.59 -11.94
N HIS A 102 -9.72 -3.22 -10.91
CA HIS A 102 -8.50 -2.43 -11.05
C HIS A 102 -7.36 -2.99 -10.21
N PRO A 103 -6.89 -4.21 -10.50
CA PRO A 103 -5.96 -4.92 -9.63
C PRO A 103 -4.54 -4.34 -9.66
N LEU A 104 -4.30 -3.31 -10.51
CA LEU A 104 -3.04 -2.58 -10.61
C LEU A 104 -3.05 -1.20 -9.92
N LYS A 105 -4.21 -0.71 -9.44
CA LYS A 105 -4.28 0.60 -8.79
C LYS A 105 -3.76 0.52 -7.35
N GLU A 106 -2.58 1.07 -7.10
CA GLU A 106 -1.92 1.03 -5.77
C GLU A 106 -2.80 1.57 -4.65
N ASP A 107 -3.54 2.64 -4.90
CA ASP A 107 -4.42 3.26 -3.90
C ASP A 107 -5.57 2.33 -3.49
N ARG A 108 -5.85 1.29 -4.29
CA ARG A 108 -6.88 0.27 -4.10
C ARG A 108 -6.32 -1.11 -3.75
N ILE A 109 -5.06 -1.19 -3.29
CA ILE A 109 -4.45 -2.43 -2.80
C ILE A 109 -4.01 -2.24 -1.35
N ARG A 110 -4.32 -3.22 -0.51
CA ARG A 110 -3.89 -3.30 0.89
C ARG A 110 -3.42 -4.71 1.21
N VAL A 111 -2.58 -4.83 2.22
CA VAL A 111 -2.11 -6.12 2.73
C VAL A 111 -2.29 -6.16 4.23
N GLY A 112 -2.79 -7.27 4.74
CA GLY A 112 -2.86 -7.57 6.16
C GLY A 112 -2.15 -8.90 6.47
N PHE A 113 -1.66 -9.05 7.69
CA PHE A 113 -0.94 -10.25 8.14
C PHE A 113 -1.89 -11.32 8.66
N GLY A 114 -1.66 -12.58 8.27
CA GLY A 114 -2.53 -13.70 8.60
C GLY A 114 -3.76 -13.84 7.70
N SER A 115 -4.62 -14.80 8.03
CA SER A 115 -5.84 -15.13 7.27
C SER A 115 -7.02 -14.19 7.55
N ALA A 116 -7.04 -13.56 8.73
CA ALA A 116 -8.07 -12.60 9.15
C ALA A 116 -7.41 -11.35 9.77
N PRO A 117 -6.81 -10.47 8.94
CA PRO A 117 -6.07 -9.33 9.45
C PRO A 117 -6.98 -8.26 10.04
N GLU A 118 -6.62 -7.77 11.22
CA GLU A 118 -7.27 -6.62 11.86
C GLU A 118 -6.75 -5.28 11.32
N ARG A 119 -5.52 -5.26 10.78
CA ARG A 119 -4.83 -4.07 10.28
C ARG A 119 -4.48 -4.23 8.81
N TRP A 120 -4.76 -3.18 8.05
CA TRP A 120 -4.52 -3.12 6.61
C TRP A 120 -3.46 -2.08 6.29
N HIS A 121 -2.43 -2.51 5.57
CA HIS A 121 -1.29 -1.70 5.25
C HIS A 121 -1.26 -1.30 3.78
N ARG A 122 -0.75 -0.09 3.53
CA ARG A 122 -0.56 0.42 2.17
C ARG A 122 0.69 -0.18 1.55
N VAL A 123 0.55 -0.56 0.29
CA VAL A 123 1.61 -1.19 -0.50
C VAL A 123 1.65 -0.55 -1.88
N ARG A 124 2.71 -0.86 -2.61
CA ARG A 124 2.95 -0.48 -4.00
C ARG A 124 3.21 -1.72 -4.82
N ILE A 125 2.94 -1.64 -6.12
CA ILE A 125 3.25 -2.74 -7.02
C ILE A 125 4.73 -2.70 -7.33
N ARG A 126 5.40 -3.83 -7.18
CA ARG A 126 6.76 -3.99 -7.67
C ARG A 126 6.67 -4.15 -9.18
N GLN A 127 6.94 -3.08 -9.92
CA GLN A 127 7.12 -3.19 -11.38
C GLN A 127 8.37 -4.05 -11.63
N ALA A 128 8.23 -5.06 -12.48
CA ALA A 128 9.39 -5.76 -13.03
C ALA A 128 10.17 -4.73 -13.86
N ALA A 129 11.45 -4.54 -13.52
CA ALA A 129 12.38 -3.75 -14.33
C ALA A 129 12.76 -4.53 -15.59
#